data_AF-A0A432Y3J2-F1
#
_entry.id   AF-A0A432Y3J2-F1
#
_cell.length_a   1.000
_cell.length_b   1.000
_cell.length_c   1.000
_cell.angle_alpha   90.00
_cell.angle_beta   90.00
_cell.angle_gamma   90.00
#
_symmetry.space_group_name_H-M   'P 1'
#
loop_
_entity.id
_entity.type
_entity.pdbx_description
1 polymer ?
#
loop_
_entity_poly.entity_id
_entity_poly.type
_entity_poly.pdbx_seq_one_letter_code
_entity_poly.pdbx_strand_id
1 'polypeptide(L)'
;MKKSFQSLVVRIASSAIITLSLAAQAHEDHYNGVELLPGLDKQQIRLSDIEPLIRRVQRSEVIQSEQVGESYEGRPLYRFSVGSGDTVVFMWSQMHGDESTATPVLFDLMQKIENDATWREHWADKITLHMMPMVNPDGAELAQRYNVQGIDVNRDARAQQTPEGRILMAQGRLLQPDFGFNLHDQSRYYEVGNTGKPATISLLAPAFNHAKDINAQRRRAMQLIGELKTVGDRMIPGHMGRYNDTFAPRAFGDNFAAMGISTILIESGAFPKDPNRQKARAVNVAMLIEAIDSIASGDYVEQTLEPYNSIPMNNSNSFKDVILEQVLVRDSGHEYRIDIGINRSSDARNNGSIREVGDLSVFPAFDRYDTNDYVYQAGKVYELPATGDALALSHHEYLDLLKQGYTHFSGDKAMLNVRTHLPVLVNSRDIPGSRPQQRQNATFLLSKQGEVALAVLAGVVIQLQ
;
A
#
# COMPACT_ATOMS: atom_id res chain seq x y z
N MET A 1 -76.52 -14.60 -33.91
CA MET A 1 -76.97 -13.82 -32.73
C MET A 1 -75.74 -13.48 -31.91
N LYS A 2 -75.22 -12.23 -31.98
CA LYS A 2 -75.24 -11.19 -30.90
C LYS A 2 -74.71 -11.70 -29.54
N LYS A 3 -73.79 -11.09 -28.77
CA LYS A 3 -72.96 -9.86 -28.79
C LYS A 3 -72.03 -9.94 -27.55
N SER A 4 -70.73 -9.64 -27.71
CA SER A 4 -69.84 -8.83 -26.85
C SER A 4 -70.39 -8.17 -25.56
N PHE A 5 -69.66 -8.22 -24.43
CA PHE A 5 -68.90 -7.08 -23.84
C PHE A 5 -68.11 -7.43 -22.56
N GLN A 6 -67.06 -6.64 -22.32
CA GLN A 6 -66.00 -6.75 -21.31
C GLN A 6 -66.34 -6.18 -19.90
N SER A 7 -65.54 -6.62 -18.93
CA SER A 7 -64.74 -5.82 -17.96
C SER A 7 -65.11 -5.81 -16.46
N LEU A 8 -64.02 -6.02 -15.69
CA LEU A 8 -63.58 -5.28 -14.49
C LEU A 8 -64.09 -5.69 -13.09
N VAL A 9 -63.25 -6.39 -12.31
CA VAL A 9 -62.92 -6.13 -10.89
C VAL A 9 -61.49 -6.70 -10.65
N VAL A 10 -60.44 -5.88 -10.73
CA VAL A 10 -59.75 -5.11 -9.65
C VAL A 10 -58.87 -5.94 -8.70
N ARG A 11 -57.62 -5.49 -8.65
CA ARG A 11 -56.41 -5.94 -7.95
C ARG A 11 -56.58 -6.17 -6.44
N ILE A 12 -55.94 -7.22 -5.93
CA ILE A 12 -55.29 -7.21 -4.61
C ILE A 12 -53.91 -7.87 -4.78
N ALA A 13 -52.89 -7.04 -4.95
CA ALA A 13 -51.48 -7.43 -4.85
C ALA A 13 -50.75 -6.26 -4.19
N SER A 14 -50.72 -6.26 -2.86
CA SER A 14 -49.97 -5.37 -1.95
C SER A 14 -50.25 -5.97 -0.57
N SER A 15 -49.30 -6.55 0.15
CA SER A 15 -48.22 -5.85 0.83
C SER A 15 -47.18 -6.84 1.35
N ALA A 16 -46.11 -7.10 0.61
CA ALA A 16 -44.97 -7.86 1.14
C ALA A 16 -43.61 -7.53 0.50
N ILE A 17 -43.51 -6.51 -0.37
CA ILE A 17 -42.27 -6.26 -1.16
C ILE A 17 -41.66 -4.88 -0.90
N ILE A 18 -42.24 -4.00 -0.07
CA ILE A 18 -41.75 -2.61 0.12
C ILE A 18 -41.08 -2.40 1.49
N THR A 19 -40.43 -3.41 2.04
CA THR A 19 -39.55 -3.24 3.22
C THR A 19 -38.10 -3.64 2.98
N LEU A 20 -37.79 -4.33 1.87
CA LEU A 20 -36.41 -4.70 1.53
C LEU A 20 -35.60 -3.62 0.80
N SER A 21 -36.21 -2.50 0.39
CA SER A 21 -35.52 -1.51 -0.47
C SER A 21 -34.98 -0.27 0.25
N LEU A 22 -35.16 -0.10 1.57
CA LEU A 22 -34.59 1.03 2.29
C LEU A 22 -33.28 0.66 3.01
N ALA A 23 -33.22 -0.53 3.63
CA ALA A 23 -32.01 -1.02 4.28
C ALA A 23 -30.90 -1.38 3.26
N ALA A 24 -31.24 -2.05 2.17
CA ALA A 24 -30.27 -2.38 1.11
C ALA A 24 -29.77 -1.13 0.35
N GLN A 25 -30.62 -0.11 0.22
CA GLN A 25 -30.29 1.14 -0.47
C GLN A 25 -29.50 2.09 0.45
N ALA A 26 -29.75 2.07 1.76
CA ALA A 26 -28.87 2.69 2.76
C ALA A 26 -27.50 2.00 2.84
N HIS A 27 -27.45 0.67 2.71
CA HIS A 27 -26.20 -0.10 2.68
C HIS A 27 -25.36 0.24 1.43
N GLU A 28 -25.96 0.40 0.24
CA GLU A 28 -25.22 0.80 -0.97
C GLU A 28 -24.65 2.23 -0.92
N ASP A 29 -25.34 3.17 -0.28
CA ASP A 29 -24.89 4.58 -0.18
C ASP A 29 -23.68 4.76 0.77
N HIS A 30 -23.45 3.87 1.74
CA HIS A 30 -22.34 3.99 2.70
C HIS A 30 -20.94 3.81 2.10
N TYR A 31 -20.83 3.16 0.94
CA TYR A 31 -19.53 2.83 0.34
C TYR A 31 -19.10 3.80 -0.76
N ASN A 32 -20.00 4.64 -1.26
CA ASN A 32 -19.72 5.66 -2.26
C ASN A 32 -19.32 6.97 -1.56
N GLY A 33 -18.02 7.13 -1.32
CA GLY A 33 -17.46 8.38 -0.78
C GLY A 33 -17.06 8.26 0.68
N VAL A 34 -16.09 7.39 0.96
CA VAL A 34 -15.37 7.41 2.25
C VAL A 34 -14.74 8.80 2.42
N GLU A 35 -15.10 9.47 3.52
CA GLU A 35 -14.43 10.71 3.94
C GLU A 35 -13.04 10.35 4.48
N LEU A 36 -11.99 10.89 3.85
CA LEU A 36 -10.61 10.73 4.31
C LEU A 36 -10.17 11.98 5.06
N LEU A 37 -9.59 11.79 6.25
CA LEU A 37 -9.01 12.88 7.02
C LEU A 37 -7.91 13.59 6.21
N PRO A 38 -7.90 14.94 6.19
CA PRO A 38 -6.87 15.72 5.54
C PRO A 38 -5.52 15.62 6.26
N GLY A 39 -4.44 15.98 5.57
CA GLY A 39 -3.09 16.05 6.17
C GLY A 39 -2.34 14.71 6.28
N LEU A 40 -2.96 13.61 5.87
CA LEU A 40 -2.41 12.25 5.87
C LEU A 40 -2.11 11.70 4.45
N ASP A 41 -2.21 12.55 3.41
CA ASP A 41 -1.74 12.22 2.06
C ASP A 41 -0.21 12.31 1.99
N LYS A 42 0.46 11.29 2.53
CA LYS A 42 1.92 11.23 2.72
C LYS A 42 2.43 9.82 2.44
N GLN A 43 3.67 9.73 1.94
CA GLN A 43 4.36 8.44 1.76
C GLN A 43 4.72 7.78 3.09
N GLN A 44 5.19 8.57 4.04
CA GLN A 44 5.58 8.14 5.37
C GLN A 44 4.73 8.86 6.41
N ILE A 45 4.08 8.09 7.27
CA ILE A 45 3.35 8.57 8.44
C ILE A 45 4.21 8.34 9.67
N ARG A 46 4.45 9.42 10.41
CA ARG A 46 5.20 9.46 11.68
C ARG A 46 4.27 9.69 12.85
N LEU A 47 4.76 9.49 14.07
CA LEU A 47 3.95 9.71 15.27
C LEU A 47 3.48 11.17 15.34
N SER A 48 4.35 12.12 14.97
CA SER A 48 4.02 13.56 14.94
C SER A 48 2.88 13.90 13.98
N ASP A 49 2.68 13.11 12.92
CA ASP A 49 1.60 13.33 11.95
C ASP A 49 0.22 12.95 12.53
N ILE A 50 0.18 11.95 13.42
CA ILE A 50 -1.06 11.42 14.00
C ILE A 50 -1.33 11.89 15.42
N GLU A 51 -0.34 12.48 16.11
CA GLU A 51 -0.49 13.07 17.44
C GLU A 51 -1.70 14.02 17.57
N PRO A 52 -1.95 14.96 16.64
CA PRO A 52 -3.16 15.78 16.69
C PRO A 52 -4.45 14.96 16.65
N LEU A 53 -4.47 13.85 15.91
CA LEU A 53 -5.61 12.94 15.79
C LEU A 53 -5.79 12.08 17.04
N ILE A 54 -4.68 11.61 17.65
CA ILE A 54 -4.71 10.94 18.96
C ILE A 54 -5.35 11.87 20.00
N ARG A 55 -4.89 13.13 20.10
CA ARG A 55 -5.43 14.12 21.03
C ARG A 55 -6.91 14.45 20.75
N ARG A 56 -7.33 14.41 19.49
CA ARG A 56 -8.73 14.57 19.09
C ARG A 56 -9.58 13.41 19.61
N VAL A 57 -9.19 12.17 19.31
CA VAL A 57 -9.93 10.95 19.72
C VAL A 57 -9.90 10.76 21.24
N GLN A 58 -8.85 11.17 21.94
CA GLN A 58 -8.81 11.17 23.41
C GLN A 58 -9.88 12.04 24.08
N ARG A 59 -10.47 12.99 23.34
CA ARG A 59 -11.59 13.83 23.79
C ARG A 59 -12.95 13.30 23.34
N SER A 60 -12.97 12.16 22.64
CA SER A 60 -14.19 11.53 22.16
C SER A 60 -15.04 11.07 23.33
N GLU A 61 -16.36 11.27 23.23
CA GLU A 61 -17.31 10.73 24.21
C GLU A 61 -17.70 9.28 23.89
N VAL A 62 -17.38 8.80 22.68
CA VAL A 62 -17.77 7.47 22.19
C VAL A 62 -16.60 6.51 22.02
N ILE A 63 -15.38 7.01 21.83
CA ILE A 63 -14.17 6.18 21.71
C ILE A 63 -13.31 6.35 22.96
N GLN A 64 -13.02 5.23 23.63
CA GLN A 64 -12.09 5.19 24.75
C GLN A 64 -10.66 5.05 24.24
N SER A 65 -9.72 5.80 24.83
CA SER A 65 -8.29 5.73 24.49
C SER A 65 -7.50 5.24 25.71
N GLU A 66 -6.57 4.31 25.47
CA GLU A 66 -5.65 3.78 26.48
C GLU A 66 -4.23 3.75 25.92
N GLN A 67 -3.25 4.25 26.66
CA GLN A 67 -1.84 3.99 26.36
C GLN A 67 -1.49 2.60 26.90
N VAL A 68 -1.23 1.65 26.01
CA VAL A 68 -1.03 0.23 26.35
C VAL A 68 0.45 -0.14 26.54
N GLY A 69 1.35 0.80 26.29
CA GLY A 69 2.78 0.66 26.54
C GLY A 69 3.60 1.69 25.77
N GLU A 70 4.89 1.40 25.63
CA GLU A 70 5.87 2.26 24.95
C GLU A 70 6.78 1.42 24.06
N SER A 71 7.30 2.03 22.99
CA SER A 71 8.31 1.46 22.11
C SER A 71 9.68 1.37 22.79
N TYR A 72 10.69 0.88 22.08
CA TYR A 72 12.05 0.81 22.60
C TYR A 72 12.63 2.19 23.00
N GLU A 73 12.38 3.23 22.21
CA GLU A 73 12.79 4.61 22.52
C GLU A 73 11.78 5.37 23.41
N GLY A 74 10.78 4.69 23.97
CA GLY A 74 9.82 5.31 24.90
C GLY A 74 8.69 6.08 24.23
N ARG A 75 8.40 5.84 22.94
CA ARG A 75 7.25 6.47 22.27
C ARG A 75 5.96 5.72 22.65
N PRO A 76 4.87 6.43 22.96
CA PRO A 76 3.63 5.80 23.44
C PRO A 76 2.93 4.98 22.35
N LEU A 77 2.40 3.82 22.72
CA LEU A 77 1.52 3.00 21.89
C LEU A 77 0.08 3.08 22.44
N TYR A 78 -0.88 3.39 21.59
CA TYR A 78 -2.28 3.60 21.99
C TYR A 78 -3.21 2.53 21.41
N ARG A 79 -4.19 2.11 22.23
CA ARG A 79 -5.38 1.37 21.81
C ARG A 79 -6.60 2.28 21.92
N PHE A 80 -7.45 2.25 20.91
CA PHE A 80 -8.76 2.90 20.89
C PHE A 80 -9.85 1.85 20.91
N SER A 81 -10.90 2.04 21.70
CA SER A 81 -11.95 1.03 21.92
C SER A 81 -13.34 1.67 21.86
N VAL A 82 -14.30 0.97 21.25
CA VAL A 82 -15.69 1.43 21.11
C VAL A 82 -16.64 0.24 21.00
N GLY A 83 -17.88 0.41 21.43
CA GLY A 83 -18.87 -0.65 21.51
C GLY A 83 -18.76 -1.47 22.80
N SER A 84 -19.68 -2.41 22.96
CA SER A 84 -19.85 -3.19 24.20
C SER A 84 -20.41 -4.59 23.96
N GLY A 85 -20.47 -5.03 22.70
CA GLY A 85 -21.03 -6.34 22.38
C GLY A 85 -20.03 -7.49 22.49
N ASP A 86 -20.57 -8.71 22.46
CA ASP A 86 -19.83 -9.93 22.77
C ASP A 86 -18.81 -10.33 21.68
N THR A 87 -18.98 -9.87 20.44
CA THR A 87 -18.02 -10.18 19.36
C THR A 87 -16.85 -9.21 19.41
N VAL A 88 -15.65 -9.71 19.68
CA VAL A 88 -14.47 -8.84 19.83
C VAL A 88 -13.70 -8.76 18.52
N VAL A 89 -13.45 -7.53 18.04
CA VAL A 89 -12.69 -7.25 16.82
C VAL A 89 -11.43 -6.46 17.18
N PHE A 90 -10.27 -6.91 16.71
CA PHE A 90 -9.00 -6.21 16.92
C PHE A 90 -8.31 -5.87 15.60
N MET A 91 -8.03 -4.59 15.37
CA MET A 91 -7.36 -4.07 14.17
C MET A 91 -6.04 -3.42 14.56
N TRP A 92 -4.96 -3.73 13.86
CA TRP A 92 -3.65 -3.12 14.12
C TRP A 92 -2.89 -2.82 12.82
N SER A 93 -2.06 -1.79 12.85
CA SER A 93 -1.28 -1.34 11.70
C SER A 93 0.15 -0.93 12.04
N GLN A 94 0.98 -0.80 11.00
CA GLN A 94 2.32 -0.21 11.04
C GLN A 94 3.24 -0.85 12.09
N MET A 95 3.23 -2.19 12.16
CA MET A 95 4.28 -2.95 12.89
C MET A 95 5.61 -2.95 12.14
N HIS A 96 5.55 -2.81 10.81
CA HIS A 96 6.67 -2.35 10.02
C HIS A 96 6.54 -0.84 9.86
N GLY A 97 7.60 -0.10 10.17
CA GLY A 97 7.55 1.36 10.24
C GLY A 97 7.34 2.06 8.89
N ASP A 98 7.79 1.45 7.80
CA ASP A 98 7.66 1.94 6.41
C ASP A 98 6.31 1.62 5.75
N GLU A 99 5.39 0.97 6.46
CA GLU A 99 4.08 0.57 5.95
C GLU A 99 2.97 1.50 6.49
N SER A 100 2.92 2.70 5.92
CA SER A 100 2.20 3.84 6.49
C SER A 100 0.70 3.88 6.20
N THR A 101 0.20 3.18 5.18
CA THR A 101 -1.15 3.41 4.62
C THR A 101 -2.26 3.15 5.61
N ALA A 102 -2.14 2.09 6.42
CA ALA A 102 -3.21 1.63 7.30
C ALA A 102 -3.39 2.44 8.59
N THR A 103 -2.37 3.20 9.01
CA THR A 103 -2.49 4.08 10.18
C THR A 103 -3.55 5.17 9.95
N PRO A 104 -3.52 5.94 8.84
CA PRO A 104 -4.61 6.81 8.43
C PRO A 104 -5.97 6.13 8.34
N VAL A 105 -6.04 4.91 7.79
CA VAL A 105 -7.29 4.15 7.64
C VAL A 105 -8.01 4.00 8.98
N LEU A 106 -7.29 3.67 10.05
CA LEU A 106 -7.92 3.54 11.37
C LEU A 106 -8.41 4.89 11.92
N PHE A 107 -7.73 6.00 11.63
CA PHE A 107 -8.23 7.33 12.01
C PHE A 107 -9.44 7.79 11.18
N ASP A 108 -9.50 7.44 9.89
CA ASP A 108 -10.67 7.68 9.04
C ASP A 108 -11.88 6.88 9.54
N LEU A 109 -11.66 5.61 9.90
CA LEU A 109 -12.69 4.79 10.52
C LEU A 109 -13.17 5.40 11.84
N MET A 110 -12.27 5.83 12.72
CA MET A 110 -12.63 6.52 13.96
C MET A 110 -13.43 7.81 13.69
N GLN A 111 -13.10 8.59 12.66
CA GLN A 111 -13.88 9.76 12.25
C GLN A 111 -15.31 9.38 11.87
N LYS A 112 -15.49 8.33 11.04
CA LYS A 112 -16.83 7.83 10.70
C LYS A 112 -17.60 7.37 11.94
N ILE A 113 -16.94 6.61 12.83
CA ILE A 113 -17.54 6.14 14.08
C ILE A 113 -18.05 7.32 14.92
N GLU A 114 -17.30 8.41 15.02
CA GLU A 114 -17.71 9.58 15.80
C GLU A 114 -18.87 10.35 15.15
N ASN A 115 -18.83 10.52 13.83
CA ASN A 115 -19.77 11.37 13.10
C ASN A 115 -21.09 10.69 12.73
N ASP A 116 -21.11 9.36 12.59
CA ASP A 116 -22.26 8.59 12.11
C ASP A 116 -22.85 7.74 13.25
N ALA A 117 -23.62 8.41 14.12
CA ALA A 117 -24.26 7.76 15.26
C ALA A 117 -25.24 6.66 14.84
N THR A 118 -26.00 6.87 13.77
CA THR A 118 -26.95 5.90 13.25
C THR A 118 -26.26 4.62 12.80
N TRP A 119 -25.17 4.73 12.02
CA TRP A 119 -24.40 3.55 11.62
C TRP A 119 -23.79 2.85 12.85
N ARG A 120 -23.22 3.60 13.79
CA ARG A 120 -22.64 3.06 15.02
C ARG A 120 -23.66 2.28 15.86
N GLU A 121 -24.89 2.78 15.98
CA GLU A 121 -25.98 2.13 16.74
C GLU A 121 -26.38 0.75 16.18
N HIS A 122 -26.11 0.45 14.90
CA HIS A 122 -26.44 -0.85 14.31
C HIS A 122 -25.52 -2.01 14.76
N TRP A 123 -24.32 -1.69 15.24
CA TRP A 123 -23.30 -2.70 15.57
C TRP A 123 -22.70 -2.56 16.97
N ALA A 124 -22.76 -1.39 17.62
CA ALA A 124 -22.02 -1.13 18.88
C ALA A 124 -22.49 -1.96 20.09
N ASP A 125 -23.69 -2.54 20.06
CA ASP A 125 -24.20 -3.49 21.06
C ASP A 125 -23.84 -4.95 20.75
N LYS A 126 -23.31 -5.24 19.55
CA LYS A 126 -22.92 -6.59 19.11
C LYS A 126 -21.41 -6.78 19.01
N ILE A 127 -20.68 -5.70 18.72
CA ILE A 127 -19.23 -5.70 18.56
C ILE A 127 -18.58 -4.84 19.63
N THR A 128 -17.47 -5.33 20.19
CA THR A 128 -16.47 -4.52 20.88
C THR A 128 -15.26 -4.39 19.95
N LEU A 129 -15.03 -3.19 19.42
CA LEU A 129 -13.98 -2.90 18.45
C LEU A 129 -12.77 -2.27 19.14
N HIS A 130 -11.59 -2.85 18.90
CA HIS A 130 -10.30 -2.34 19.34
C HIS A 130 -9.40 -2.01 18.14
N MET A 131 -8.74 -0.86 18.18
CA MET A 131 -7.85 -0.36 17.12
C MET A 131 -6.51 0.07 17.71
N MET A 132 -5.40 -0.38 17.12
CA MET A 132 -4.03 -0.02 17.49
C MET A 132 -3.27 0.54 16.27
N PRO A 133 -3.35 1.86 16.01
CA PRO A 133 -2.90 2.44 14.73
C PRO A 133 -1.41 2.38 14.44
N MET A 134 -0.53 2.40 15.45
CA MET A 134 0.91 2.42 15.19
C MET A 134 1.62 1.54 16.20
N VAL A 135 1.94 0.32 15.78
CA VAL A 135 2.63 -0.67 16.64
C VAL A 135 4.13 -0.36 16.75
N ASN A 136 4.78 0.12 15.68
CA ASN A 136 6.21 0.40 15.66
C ASN A 136 6.51 1.87 15.33
N PRO A 137 6.26 2.79 16.28
CA PRO A 137 6.51 4.22 16.06
C PRO A 137 8.00 4.53 15.84
N ASP A 138 8.92 3.75 16.41
CA ASP A 138 10.37 3.96 16.24
C ASP A 138 10.81 3.67 14.80
N GLY A 139 10.33 2.56 14.22
CA GLY A 139 10.54 2.26 12.81
C GLY A 139 9.90 3.31 11.89
N ALA A 140 8.72 3.83 12.28
CA ALA A 140 8.01 4.85 11.51
C ALA A 140 8.77 6.18 11.43
N GLU A 141 9.41 6.62 12.52
CA GLU A 141 10.27 7.80 12.52
C GLU A 141 11.42 7.67 11.51
N LEU A 142 12.00 6.46 11.45
CA LEU A 142 13.13 6.11 10.58
C LEU A 142 12.71 5.67 9.17
N ALA A 143 11.41 5.66 8.84
CA ALA A 143 10.86 5.20 7.57
C ALA A 143 11.40 3.81 7.15
N GLN A 144 11.48 2.88 8.12
CA GLN A 144 12.06 1.56 7.90
C GLN A 144 11.15 0.42 8.37
N ARG A 145 11.32 -0.74 7.76
CA ARG A 145 10.62 -1.97 8.12
C ARG A 145 10.80 -2.41 9.57
N TYR A 146 12.01 -2.28 10.11
CA TYR A 146 12.39 -2.83 11.41
C TYR A 146 12.08 -1.86 12.56
N ASN A 147 12.02 -2.35 13.80
CA ASN A 147 12.10 -1.43 14.94
C ASN A 147 13.54 -0.87 15.06
N VAL A 148 13.77 0.08 15.97
CA VAL A 148 15.09 0.71 16.16
C VAL A 148 16.19 -0.27 16.59
N GLN A 149 15.84 -1.42 17.18
CA GLN A 149 16.79 -2.48 17.50
C GLN A 149 17.22 -3.31 16.28
N GLY A 150 16.65 -3.04 15.09
CA GLY A 150 16.90 -3.80 13.87
C GLY A 150 16.12 -5.12 13.78
N ILE A 151 15.12 -5.33 14.65
CA ILE A 151 14.30 -6.54 14.65
C ILE A 151 13.03 -6.29 13.83
N ASP A 152 12.70 -7.23 12.95
CA ASP A 152 11.39 -7.26 12.29
C ASP A 152 10.35 -7.71 13.32
N VAL A 153 9.48 -6.78 13.75
CA VAL A 153 8.44 -7.05 14.75
C VAL A 153 7.54 -8.20 14.28
N ASN A 154 7.23 -8.28 12.98
CA ASN A 154 6.45 -9.38 12.39
C ASN A 154 7.26 -10.67 12.17
N ARG A 155 8.46 -10.77 12.73
CA ARG A 155 9.23 -12.01 12.84
C ARG A 155 9.57 -12.34 14.30
N ASP A 156 8.96 -11.61 15.23
CA ASP A 156 9.20 -11.70 16.67
C ASP A 156 7.96 -12.16 17.47
N ALA A 157 6.87 -12.62 16.82
CA ALA A 157 5.64 -13.00 17.51
C ALA A 157 5.83 -14.15 18.54
N ARG A 158 6.82 -15.02 18.30
CA ARG A 158 7.15 -16.14 19.21
C ARG A 158 8.16 -15.77 20.29
N ALA A 159 9.20 -15.00 19.92
CA ALA A 159 10.30 -14.70 20.82
C ALA A 159 10.02 -13.46 21.67
N GLN A 160 9.24 -12.51 21.16
CA GLN A 160 8.76 -11.31 21.85
C GLN A 160 9.91 -10.55 22.52
N GLN A 161 11.00 -10.35 21.78
CA GLN A 161 12.18 -9.60 22.22
C GLN A 161 11.95 -8.09 22.15
N THR A 162 11.16 -7.66 21.18
CA THR A 162 10.77 -6.26 21.00
C THR A 162 9.73 -5.85 22.04
N PRO A 163 9.80 -4.63 22.63
CA PRO A 163 8.71 -4.13 23.46
C PRO A 163 7.40 -4.02 22.65
N GLU A 164 7.47 -3.60 21.39
CA GLU A 164 6.31 -3.47 20.50
C GLU A 164 5.61 -4.84 20.30
N GLY A 165 6.39 -5.88 20.00
CA GLY A 165 5.87 -7.25 19.83
C GLY A 165 5.29 -7.83 21.12
N ARG A 166 5.90 -7.56 22.28
CA ARG A 166 5.35 -7.96 23.59
C ARG A 166 3.99 -7.31 23.84
N ILE A 167 3.89 -6.01 23.59
CA ILE A 167 2.64 -5.26 23.77
C ILE A 167 1.56 -5.82 22.84
N LEU A 168 1.85 -6.00 21.54
CA LEU A 168 0.87 -6.52 20.58
C LEU A 168 0.38 -7.93 20.96
N MET A 169 1.30 -8.83 21.33
CA MET A 169 0.90 -10.17 21.80
C MET A 169 0.08 -10.11 23.08
N ALA A 170 0.45 -9.24 24.04
CA ALA A 170 -0.29 -9.07 25.28
C ALA A 170 -1.72 -8.57 25.01
N GLN A 171 -1.91 -7.63 24.08
CA GLN A 171 -3.24 -7.19 23.65
C GLN A 171 -4.04 -8.33 23.01
N GLY A 172 -3.45 -9.09 22.09
CA GLY A 172 -4.14 -10.25 21.48
C GLY A 172 -4.59 -11.30 22.51
N ARG A 173 -3.78 -11.53 23.56
CA ARG A 173 -4.14 -12.44 24.67
C ARG A 173 -5.19 -11.85 25.63
N LEU A 174 -5.09 -10.56 25.93
CA LEU A 174 -6.00 -9.86 26.84
C LEU A 174 -7.41 -9.73 26.25
N LEU A 175 -7.48 -9.33 24.98
CA LEU A 175 -8.75 -9.03 24.31
C LEU A 175 -9.45 -10.29 23.80
N GLN A 176 -8.71 -11.37 23.55
CA GLN A 176 -9.22 -12.63 22.97
C GLN A 176 -10.15 -12.42 21.77
N PRO A 177 -9.71 -11.71 20.71
CA PRO A 177 -10.59 -11.31 19.63
C PRO A 177 -11.15 -12.49 18.84
N ASP A 178 -12.41 -12.40 18.43
CA ASP A 178 -13.01 -13.30 17.44
C ASP A 178 -12.43 -13.06 16.05
N PHE A 179 -12.22 -11.78 15.70
CA PHE A 179 -11.66 -11.34 14.42
C PHE A 179 -10.44 -10.43 14.61
N GLY A 180 -9.41 -10.67 13.80
CA GLY A 180 -8.19 -9.88 13.80
C GLY A 180 -7.89 -9.30 12.41
N PHE A 181 -7.63 -8.00 12.31
CA PHE A 181 -7.23 -7.35 11.07
C PHE A 181 -5.77 -6.93 11.14
N ASN A 182 -4.95 -7.67 10.40
CA ASN A 182 -3.54 -7.40 10.20
C ASN A 182 -3.37 -6.46 9.01
N LEU A 183 -3.10 -5.18 9.25
CA LEU A 183 -3.06 -4.17 8.20
C LEU A 183 -1.61 -3.79 7.86
N HIS A 184 -1.24 -4.01 6.60
CA HIS A 184 0.12 -3.86 6.08
C HIS A 184 0.15 -3.09 4.75
N ASP A 185 1.36 -2.75 4.30
CA ASP A 185 1.62 -2.34 2.92
C ASP A 185 2.43 -3.43 2.21
N GLN A 186 2.19 -3.56 0.90
CA GLN A 186 3.03 -4.39 0.04
C GLN A 186 3.84 -3.55 -0.94
N SER A 187 4.88 -4.19 -1.49
CA SER A 187 5.69 -3.61 -2.55
C SER A 187 4.81 -3.21 -3.74
N ARG A 188 5.09 -2.03 -4.31
CA ARG A 188 4.45 -1.55 -5.54
C ARG A 188 4.69 -2.46 -6.75
N TYR A 189 5.59 -3.42 -6.65
CA TYR A 189 5.95 -4.33 -7.74
C TYR A 189 5.12 -5.63 -7.80
N TYR A 190 4.06 -5.71 -6.98
CA TYR A 190 3.14 -6.83 -7.00
C TYR A 190 2.11 -6.64 -8.11
N GLU A 191 1.94 -7.69 -8.92
CA GLU A 191 0.94 -7.77 -9.98
C GLU A 191 -0.20 -8.70 -9.58
N VAL A 192 -1.43 -8.37 -9.97
CA VAL A 192 -2.56 -9.27 -9.86
C VAL A 192 -2.43 -10.39 -10.88
N GLY A 193 -2.08 -11.60 -10.43
CA GLY A 193 -1.78 -12.72 -11.33
C GLY A 193 -0.73 -12.32 -12.37
N ASN A 194 -1.10 -12.42 -13.65
CA ASN A 194 -0.31 -11.92 -14.79
C ASN A 194 -1.15 -11.00 -15.68
N THR A 195 -1.94 -10.10 -15.06
CA THR A 195 -2.93 -9.26 -15.76
C THR A 195 -2.39 -7.94 -16.28
N GLY A 196 -1.14 -7.60 -15.95
CA GLY A 196 -0.53 -6.30 -16.19
C GLY A 196 -1.05 -5.18 -15.28
N LYS A 197 -1.77 -5.50 -14.21
CA LYS A 197 -2.32 -4.53 -13.24
C LYS A 197 -1.63 -4.65 -11.87
N PRO A 198 -1.30 -3.52 -11.21
CA PRO A 198 -0.73 -3.57 -9.86
C PRO A 198 -1.78 -4.09 -8.88
N ALA A 199 -1.34 -4.91 -7.93
CA ALA A 199 -2.18 -5.36 -6.82
C ALA A 199 -2.31 -4.22 -5.79
N THR A 200 -3.42 -3.48 -5.85
CA THR A 200 -3.67 -2.31 -5.00
C THR A 200 -4.14 -2.71 -3.61
N ILE A 201 -4.97 -3.74 -3.51
CA ILE A 201 -5.26 -4.41 -2.24
C ILE A 201 -4.97 -5.89 -2.42
N SER A 202 -4.36 -6.50 -1.42
CA SER A 202 -4.27 -7.95 -1.36
C SER A 202 -4.77 -8.51 -0.05
N LEU A 203 -5.57 -9.58 -0.16
CA LEU A 203 -6.25 -10.20 0.96
C LEU A 203 -5.69 -11.60 1.22
N LEU A 204 -5.71 -12.02 2.48
CA LEU A 204 -5.33 -13.38 2.87
C LEU A 204 -5.98 -13.74 4.21
N ALA A 205 -6.49 -14.97 4.31
CA ALA A 205 -6.76 -15.62 5.59
C ALA A 205 -5.50 -16.43 5.98
N PRO A 206 -4.67 -15.97 6.95
CA PRO A 206 -3.38 -16.57 7.25
C PRO A 206 -3.51 -18.05 7.62
N ALA A 207 -2.47 -18.83 7.28
CA ALA A 207 -2.39 -20.21 7.70
C ALA A 207 -2.04 -20.28 9.20
N PHE A 208 -2.53 -21.31 9.89
CA PHE A 208 -2.15 -21.59 11.28
C PHE A 208 -1.21 -22.78 11.42
N ASN A 209 -0.91 -23.47 10.32
CA ASN A 209 0.03 -24.60 10.27
C ASN A 209 0.62 -24.78 8.85
N HIS A 210 1.65 -25.62 8.75
CA HIS A 210 2.32 -25.92 7.47
C HIS A 210 1.43 -26.62 6.44
N ALA A 211 0.44 -27.40 6.88
CA ALA A 211 -0.50 -28.08 6.01
C ALA A 211 -1.50 -27.12 5.35
N LYS A 212 -1.61 -25.88 5.87
CA LYS A 212 -2.57 -24.86 5.45
C LYS A 212 -4.00 -25.38 5.57
N ASP A 213 -4.30 -26.06 6.67
CA ASP A 213 -5.63 -26.56 6.96
C ASP A 213 -6.66 -25.42 7.03
N ILE A 214 -7.94 -25.77 6.82
CA ILE A 214 -9.09 -24.86 6.96
C ILE A 214 -9.95 -25.36 8.13
N ASN A 215 -9.68 -24.82 9.33
CA ASN A 215 -10.57 -24.98 10.48
C ASN A 215 -11.75 -23.99 10.41
N ALA A 216 -12.63 -24.01 11.41
CA ALA A 216 -13.78 -23.11 11.46
C ALA A 216 -13.35 -21.63 11.46
N GLN A 217 -12.30 -21.28 12.22
CA GLN A 217 -11.83 -19.90 12.37
C GLN A 217 -11.27 -19.34 11.06
N ARG A 218 -10.42 -20.09 10.37
CA ARG A 218 -9.87 -19.70 9.07
C ARG A 218 -10.97 -19.67 7.99
N ARG A 219 -11.94 -20.60 8.05
CA ARG A 219 -13.12 -20.56 7.17
C ARG A 219 -13.89 -19.25 7.34
N ARG A 220 -14.21 -18.84 8.57
CA ARG A 220 -14.89 -17.55 8.83
C ARG A 220 -14.12 -16.38 8.25
N ALA A 221 -12.79 -16.35 8.42
CA ALA A 221 -11.95 -15.30 7.83
C ALA A 221 -12.00 -15.30 6.29
N MET A 222 -11.94 -16.48 5.65
CA MET A 222 -12.06 -16.59 4.20
C MET A 222 -13.43 -16.14 3.69
N GLN A 223 -14.49 -16.47 4.41
CA GLN A 223 -15.86 -16.05 4.08
C GLN A 223 -16.00 -14.53 4.18
N LEU A 224 -15.53 -13.91 5.26
CA LEU A 224 -15.53 -12.46 5.41
C LEU A 224 -14.72 -11.77 4.30
N ILE A 225 -13.55 -12.32 3.93
CA ILE A 225 -12.77 -11.83 2.79
C ILE A 225 -13.58 -11.92 1.48
N GLY A 226 -14.47 -12.89 1.34
CA GLY A 226 -15.41 -12.98 0.22
C GLY A 226 -16.30 -11.74 0.11
N GLU A 227 -16.86 -11.26 1.23
CA GLU A 227 -17.60 -9.99 1.27
C GLU A 227 -16.69 -8.79 0.94
N LEU A 228 -15.51 -8.72 1.56
CA LEU A 228 -14.55 -7.61 1.31
C LEU A 228 -14.12 -7.53 -0.15
N LYS A 229 -14.03 -8.67 -0.84
CA LYS A 229 -13.71 -8.70 -2.26
C LYS A 229 -14.73 -7.93 -3.09
N THR A 230 -16.02 -7.96 -2.73
CA THR A 230 -17.07 -7.24 -3.47
C THR A 230 -16.83 -5.72 -3.44
N VAL A 231 -16.41 -5.19 -2.29
CA VAL A 231 -15.99 -3.79 -2.12
C VAL A 231 -14.82 -3.46 -3.04
N GLY A 232 -13.80 -4.32 -3.04
CA GLY A 232 -12.63 -4.20 -3.90
C GLY A 232 -12.96 -4.22 -5.39
N ASP A 233 -13.75 -5.20 -5.85
CA ASP A 233 -14.15 -5.33 -7.25
C ASP A 233 -14.93 -4.10 -7.74
N ARG A 234 -15.74 -3.48 -6.87
CA ARG A 234 -16.47 -2.24 -7.16
C ARG A 234 -15.54 -1.02 -7.24
N MET A 235 -14.63 -0.86 -6.27
CA MET A 235 -13.83 0.38 -6.13
C MET A 235 -12.53 0.40 -6.93
N ILE A 236 -11.91 -0.77 -7.16
CA ILE A 236 -10.63 -0.95 -7.85
C ILE A 236 -10.66 -2.18 -8.78
N PRO A 237 -11.54 -2.20 -9.79
CA PRO A 237 -11.79 -3.37 -10.64
C PRO A 237 -10.53 -3.95 -11.29
N GLY A 238 -10.21 -5.19 -10.94
CA GLY A 238 -9.04 -5.93 -11.42
C GLY A 238 -7.72 -5.62 -10.71
N HIS A 239 -7.75 -4.89 -9.58
CA HIS A 239 -6.58 -4.61 -8.74
C HIS A 239 -6.60 -5.36 -7.39
N MET A 240 -7.47 -6.35 -7.27
CA MET A 240 -7.56 -7.25 -6.11
C MET A 240 -6.64 -8.45 -6.29
N GLY A 241 -5.74 -8.64 -5.32
CA GLY A 241 -4.79 -9.74 -5.28
C GLY A 241 -4.94 -10.63 -4.04
N ARG A 242 -4.40 -11.85 -4.09
CA ARG A 242 -4.28 -12.74 -2.93
C ARG A 242 -2.83 -12.81 -2.52
N TYR A 243 -2.57 -12.58 -1.25
CA TYR A 243 -1.22 -12.70 -0.70
C TYR A 243 -0.83 -14.18 -0.50
N ASN A 244 0.46 -14.47 -0.51
CA ASN A 244 0.96 -15.84 -0.35
C ASN A 244 0.66 -16.36 1.06
N ASP A 245 0.01 -17.52 1.14
CA ASP A 245 -0.41 -18.17 2.39
C ASP A 245 0.63 -19.16 2.97
N THR A 246 1.90 -19.02 2.58
CA THR A 246 3.00 -19.80 3.15
C THR A 246 3.10 -19.52 4.65
N PHE A 247 2.90 -20.58 5.45
CA PHE A 247 2.93 -20.49 6.89
C PHE A 247 4.27 -19.94 7.41
N ALA A 248 4.20 -18.81 8.10
CA ALA A 248 5.28 -18.07 8.71
C ALA A 248 5.08 -18.09 10.24
N PRO A 249 5.57 -19.12 10.96
CA PRO A 249 5.31 -19.30 12.40
C PRO A 249 5.87 -18.18 13.29
N ARG A 250 6.62 -17.23 12.74
CA ARG A 250 7.17 -16.07 13.44
C ARG A 250 6.34 -14.79 13.26
N ALA A 251 5.36 -14.80 12.37
CA ALA A 251 4.50 -13.65 12.07
C ALA A 251 3.30 -13.58 13.02
N PHE A 252 2.84 -12.37 13.30
CA PHE A 252 1.71 -12.13 14.20
C PHE A 252 0.41 -12.69 13.61
N GLY A 253 0.15 -12.47 12.32
CA GLY A 253 -1.06 -12.98 11.65
C GLY A 253 -1.24 -14.49 11.81
N ASP A 254 -0.18 -15.27 11.56
CA ASP A 254 -0.18 -16.72 11.68
C ASP A 254 -0.29 -17.20 13.14
N ASN A 255 0.36 -16.49 14.08
CA ASN A 255 0.26 -16.82 15.51
C ASN A 255 -1.14 -16.53 16.05
N PHE A 256 -1.76 -15.42 15.66
CA PHE A 256 -3.13 -15.09 16.02
C PHE A 256 -4.13 -16.05 15.38
N ALA A 257 -3.94 -16.44 14.13
CA ALA A 257 -4.71 -17.53 13.51
C ALA A 257 -4.58 -18.85 14.29
N ALA A 258 -3.36 -19.21 14.73
CA ALA A 258 -3.10 -20.39 15.55
C ALA A 258 -3.69 -20.29 16.97
N MET A 259 -3.90 -19.08 17.49
CA MET A 259 -4.62 -18.82 18.74
C MET A 259 -6.15 -18.93 18.60
N GLY A 260 -6.66 -19.22 17.40
CA GLY A 260 -8.09 -19.35 17.15
C GLY A 260 -8.78 -18.06 16.72
N ILE A 261 -8.02 -17.03 16.35
CA ILE A 261 -8.57 -15.76 15.86
C ILE A 261 -8.86 -15.88 14.37
N SER A 262 -10.06 -15.49 13.93
CA SER A 262 -10.39 -15.35 12.51
C SER A 262 -9.63 -14.15 11.95
N THR A 263 -8.40 -14.38 11.50
CA THR A 263 -7.46 -13.33 11.11
C THR A 263 -7.55 -13.02 9.61
N ILE A 264 -7.58 -11.74 9.27
CA ILE A 264 -7.62 -11.19 7.91
C ILE A 264 -6.37 -10.33 7.73
N LEU A 265 -5.59 -10.60 6.70
CA LEU A 265 -4.51 -9.73 6.23
C LEU A 265 -5.06 -8.82 5.12
N ILE A 266 -4.81 -7.52 5.24
CA ILE A 266 -5.03 -6.53 4.17
C ILE A 266 -3.70 -5.84 3.87
N GLU A 267 -3.21 -6.04 2.64
CA GLU A 267 -1.96 -5.48 2.13
C GLU A 267 -2.26 -4.33 1.16
N SER A 268 -1.78 -3.13 1.47
CA SER A 268 -1.98 -1.92 0.65
C SER A 268 -0.84 -1.75 -0.34
N GLY A 269 -1.13 -1.91 -1.62
CA GLY A 269 -0.16 -1.79 -2.72
C GLY A 269 -0.32 -0.50 -3.52
N ALA A 270 0.31 -0.46 -4.69
CA ALA A 270 0.25 0.70 -5.57
C ALA A 270 -1.05 0.76 -6.38
N PHE A 271 -1.48 1.97 -6.70
CA PHE A 271 -2.48 2.25 -7.73
C PHE A 271 -1.88 3.23 -8.75
N PRO A 272 -2.26 3.18 -10.05
CA PRO A 272 -1.73 4.10 -11.04
C PRO A 272 -1.91 5.57 -10.62
N LYS A 273 -0.84 6.37 -10.74
CA LYS A 273 -0.81 7.81 -10.43
C LYS A 273 -1.19 8.15 -8.97
N ASP A 274 -0.96 7.22 -8.05
CA ASP A 274 -1.26 7.39 -6.62
C ASP A 274 -0.01 7.13 -5.77
N PRO A 275 0.92 8.11 -5.69
CA PRO A 275 2.23 7.92 -5.08
C PRO A 275 2.19 7.69 -3.55
N ASN A 276 1.07 8.02 -2.92
CA ASN A 276 0.86 7.96 -1.47
C ASN A 276 -0.25 6.96 -1.08
N ARG A 277 -0.64 6.06 -2.00
CA ARG A 277 -1.62 4.98 -1.77
C ARG A 277 -2.98 5.46 -1.24
N GLN A 278 -3.44 6.66 -1.61
CA GLN A 278 -4.73 7.19 -1.17
C GLN A 278 -5.93 6.39 -1.72
N LYS A 279 -5.78 5.76 -2.89
CA LYS A 279 -6.79 4.83 -3.41
C LYS A 279 -6.86 3.58 -2.54
N ALA A 280 -5.73 2.99 -2.17
CA ALA A 280 -5.69 1.84 -1.26
C ALA A 280 -6.26 2.20 0.11
N ARG A 281 -5.91 3.37 0.67
CA ARG A 281 -6.49 3.92 1.90
C ARG A 281 -8.02 3.97 1.84
N ALA A 282 -8.60 4.56 0.81
CA ALA A 282 -10.05 4.66 0.65
C ALA A 282 -10.74 3.28 0.59
N VAL A 283 -10.17 2.34 -0.18
CA VAL A 283 -10.71 0.98 -0.29
C VAL A 283 -10.60 0.23 1.04
N ASN A 284 -9.49 0.40 1.75
CA ASN A 284 -9.28 -0.25 3.04
C ASN A 284 -10.29 0.23 4.08
N VAL A 285 -10.57 1.54 4.18
CA VAL A 285 -11.64 2.05 5.05
C VAL A 285 -13.01 1.45 4.67
N ALA A 286 -13.34 1.43 3.38
CA ALA A 286 -14.59 0.84 2.91
C ALA A 286 -14.71 -0.66 3.25
N MET A 287 -13.61 -1.41 3.15
CA MET A 287 -13.55 -2.81 3.56
C MET A 287 -13.72 -2.99 5.07
N LEU A 288 -13.14 -2.12 5.90
CA LEU A 288 -13.33 -2.20 7.35
C LEU A 288 -14.77 -1.85 7.77
N ILE A 289 -15.43 -0.94 7.06
CA ILE A 289 -16.86 -0.64 7.26
C ILE A 289 -17.70 -1.88 6.92
N GLU A 290 -17.51 -2.46 5.73
CA GLU A 290 -18.19 -3.71 5.32
C GLU A 290 -17.91 -4.86 6.28
N ALA A 291 -16.67 -4.97 6.78
CA ALA A 291 -16.34 -5.98 7.77
C ALA A 291 -17.16 -5.83 9.05
N ILE A 292 -17.28 -4.60 9.57
CA ILE A 292 -18.06 -4.34 10.78
C ILE A 292 -19.54 -4.67 10.54
N ASP A 293 -20.11 -4.23 9.42
CA ASP A 293 -21.51 -4.48 9.08
C ASP A 293 -21.78 -5.99 8.93
N SER A 294 -20.94 -6.70 8.17
CA SER A 294 -21.05 -8.14 7.95
C SER A 294 -20.84 -8.97 9.22
N ILE A 295 -19.93 -8.55 10.11
CA ILE A 295 -19.75 -9.21 11.42
C ILE A 295 -20.98 -8.97 12.31
N ALA A 296 -21.53 -7.75 12.31
CA ALA A 296 -22.68 -7.38 13.14
C ALA A 296 -24.01 -7.99 12.67
N SER A 297 -24.16 -8.25 11.38
CA SER A 297 -25.31 -8.97 10.82
C SER A 297 -25.13 -10.49 10.85
N GLY A 298 -23.88 -10.97 10.76
CA GLY A 298 -23.54 -12.38 10.58
C GLY A 298 -23.57 -12.84 9.12
N ASP A 299 -23.72 -11.93 8.15
CA ASP A 299 -23.92 -12.26 6.74
C ASP A 299 -22.77 -13.08 6.13
N TYR A 300 -21.53 -12.87 6.61
CA TYR A 300 -20.38 -13.65 6.15
C TYR A 300 -20.58 -15.17 6.32
N VAL A 301 -21.44 -15.63 7.25
CA VAL A 301 -21.68 -17.08 7.46
C VAL A 301 -22.28 -17.75 6.23
N GLU A 302 -23.10 -17.02 5.47
CA GLU A 302 -23.76 -17.51 4.25
C GLU A 302 -22.82 -17.50 3.03
N GLN A 303 -21.68 -16.80 3.13
CA GLN A 303 -20.75 -16.67 2.03
C GLN A 303 -20.04 -18.00 1.75
N THR A 304 -19.95 -18.40 0.48
CA THR A 304 -19.17 -19.57 0.11
C THR A 304 -17.67 -19.26 0.11
N LEU A 305 -16.80 -20.27 -0.02
CA LEU A 305 -15.36 -20.02 -0.17
C LEU A 305 -14.96 -19.67 -1.62
N GLU A 306 -15.90 -19.68 -2.58
CA GLU A 306 -15.60 -19.40 -3.99
C GLU A 306 -15.07 -17.97 -4.19
N PRO A 307 -15.68 -16.91 -3.62
CA PRO A 307 -15.17 -15.55 -3.77
C PRO A 307 -13.75 -15.38 -3.26
N TYR A 308 -13.40 -15.97 -2.11
CA TYR A 308 -12.02 -15.97 -1.61
C TYR A 308 -11.05 -16.69 -2.57
N ASN A 309 -11.45 -17.86 -3.08
CA ASN A 309 -10.61 -18.68 -3.94
C ASN A 309 -10.44 -18.11 -5.34
N SER A 310 -11.37 -17.26 -5.79
CA SER A 310 -11.28 -16.57 -7.08
C SER A 310 -10.35 -15.35 -7.07
N ILE A 311 -9.88 -14.91 -5.90
CA ILE A 311 -8.88 -13.84 -5.81
C ILE A 311 -7.55 -14.32 -6.43
N PRO A 312 -7.03 -13.67 -7.49
CA PRO A 312 -5.81 -14.09 -8.15
C PRO A 312 -4.59 -14.01 -7.23
N MET A 313 -3.77 -15.07 -7.19
CA MET A 313 -2.50 -15.02 -6.46
C MET A 313 -1.58 -13.97 -7.07
N ASN A 314 -0.95 -13.16 -6.22
CA ASN A 314 -0.04 -12.13 -6.70
C ASN A 314 1.22 -12.72 -7.36
N ASN A 315 1.69 -12.07 -8.42
CA ASN A 315 3.03 -12.25 -8.95
C ASN A 315 3.95 -11.14 -8.38
N SER A 316 4.90 -11.54 -7.54
CA SER A 316 5.83 -10.62 -6.86
C SER A 316 6.96 -10.17 -7.78
N ASN A 317 7.39 -8.90 -7.66
CA ASN A 317 8.51 -8.31 -8.41
C ASN A 317 8.35 -8.33 -9.94
N SER A 318 7.11 -8.40 -10.44
CA SER A 318 6.82 -8.39 -11.87
C SER A 318 6.96 -6.98 -12.46
N PHE A 319 6.42 -5.97 -11.76
CA PHE A 319 6.37 -4.61 -12.27
C PHE A 319 7.72 -3.90 -12.32
N LYS A 320 7.87 -3.05 -13.34
CA LYS A 320 8.91 -2.03 -13.43
C LYS A 320 8.34 -0.64 -13.17
N ASP A 321 9.14 0.28 -12.64
CA ASP A 321 8.73 1.70 -12.62
C ASP A 321 8.70 2.27 -14.02
N VAL A 322 9.79 2.06 -14.75
CA VAL A 322 9.97 2.55 -16.11
C VAL A 322 10.46 1.41 -16.99
N ILE A 323 9.92 1.29 -18.20
CA ILE A 323 10.54 0.56 -19.30
C ILE A 323 10.82 1.55 -20.43
N LEU A 324 12.08 1.59 -20.87
CA LEU A 324 12.50 2.27 -22.09
C LEU A 324 12.63 1.19 -23.17
N GLU A 325 11.82 1.27 -24.22
CA GLU A 325 11.69 0.22 -25.22
C GLU A 325 12.61 0.47 -26.41
N GLN A 326 13.29 -0.59 -26.86
CA GLN A 326 14.07 -0.58 -28.11
C GLN A 326 15.19 0.46 -28.17
N VAL A 327 15.84 0.77 -27.04
CA VAL A 327 16.99 1.67 -26.99
C VAL A 327 18.12 1.12 -27.85
N LEU A 328 18.67 1.93 -28.77
CA LEU A 328 19.85 1.57 -29.54
C LEU A 328 21.11 1.71 -28.68
N VAL A 329 21.88 0.63 -28.53
CA VAL A 329 23.17 0.64 -27.82
C VAL A 329 24.30 0.38 -28.81
N ARG A 330 25.34 1.21 -28.71
CA ARG A 330 26.59 1.07 -29.48
C ARG A 330 27.75 0.91 -28.51
N ASP A 331 28.33 -0.27 -28.44
CA ASP A 331 29.44 -0.59 -27.53
C ASP A 331 30.49 -1.45 -28.24
N SER A 332 31.76 -1.04 -28.16
CA SER A 332 32.89 -1.83 -28.67
C SER A 332 32.71 -2.35 -30.11
N GLY A 333 32.17 -1.49 -31.00
CA GLY A 333 31.94 -1.83 -32.42
C GLY A 333 30.68 -2.67 -32.70
N HIS A 334 29.90 -3.02 -31.68
CA HIS A 334 28.62 -3.72 -31.83
C HIS A 334 27.44 -2.75 -31.71
N GLU A 335 26.38 -3.04 -32.45
CA GLU A 335 25.12 -2.30 -32.41
C GLU A 335 23.97 -3.28 -32.16
N TYR A 336 23.12 -2.98 -31.19
CA TYR A 336 21.95 -3.79 -30.84
C TYR A 336 20.87 -2.95 -30.18
N ARG A 337 19.64 -3.46 -30.16
CA ARG A 337 18.50 -2.86 -29.45
C ARG A 337 18.11 -3.68 -28.24
N ILE A 338 17.79 -3.00 -27.16
CA ILE A 338 17.32 -3.62 -25.91
C ILE A 338 16.25 -2.75 -25.26
N ASP A 339 15.40 -3.39 -24.46
CA ASP A 339 14.60 -2.68 -23.49
C ASP A 339 15.40 -2.52 -22.18
N ILE A 340 15.15 -1.43 -21.45
CA ILE A 340 15.79 -1.14 -20.15
C ILE A 340 14.69 -0.96 -19.11
N GLY A 341 14.62 -1.87 -18.15
CA GLY A 341 13.67 -1.84 -17.03
C GLY A 341 14.30 -1.28 -15.76
N ILE A 342 13.62 -0.33 -15.14
CA ILE A 342 14.13 0.43 -13.99
C ILE A 342 13.15 0.31 -12.82
N ASN A 343 13.69 0.11 -11.62
CA ASN A 343 12.94 0.26 -10.36
C ASN A 343 13.61 1.28 -9.47
N ARG A 344 12.80 2.12 -8.84
CA ARG A 344 13.17 3.16 -7.88
C ARG A 344 13.03 2.61 -6.46
N SER A 345 13.92 3.02 -5.56
CA SER A 345 13.72 2.80 -4.13
C SER A 345 12.52 3.63 -3.64
N SER A 346 11.82 3.14 -2.62
CA SER A 346 10.77 3.87 -1.92
C SER A 346 11.29 5.16 -1.26
N ASP A 347 12.59 5.26 -0.97
CA ASP A 347 13.08 6.23 0.02
C ASP A 347 14.21 7.18 -0.46
N ALA A 348 14.44 7.36 -1.76
CA ALA A 348 15.37 8.42 -2.16
C ALA A 348 15.12 8.95 -3.57
N ARG A 349 15.04 10.29 -3.65
CA ARG A 349 15.20 11.05 -4.90
C ARG A 349 16.46 10.65 -5.70
N ASN A 350 17.41 9.92 -5.10
CA ASN A 350 18.71 9.58 -5.68
C ASN A 350 19.00 8.07 -5.77
N ASN A 351 18.00 7.20 -5.62
CA ASN A 351 18.25 5.75 -5.64
C ASN A 351 17.26 4.99 -6.55
N GLY A 352 17.63 4.84 -7.82
CA GLY A 352 16.99 3.93 -8.76
C GLY A 352 18.02 3.09 -9.48
N SER A 353 17.63 1.89 -9.86
CA SER A 353 18.54 0.88 -10.42
C SER A 353 17.96 0.29 -11.70
N ILE A 354 18.84 0.00 -12.66
CA ILE A 354 18.50 -0.84 -13.80
C ILE A 354 18.27 -2.25 -13.27
N ARG A 355 17.02 -2.71 -13.32
CA ARG A 355 16.67 -4.05 -12.83
C ARG A 355 16.87 -5.10 -13.88
N GLU A 356 16.59 -4.76 -15.13
CA GLU A 356 16.57 -5.73 -16.21
C GLU A 356 16.90 -5.05 -17.54
N VAL A 357 17.57 -5.78 -18.41
CA VAL A 357 17.89 -5.36 -19.78
C VAL A 357 17.67 -6.57 -20.69
N GLY A 358 17.12 -6.35 -21.88
CA GLY A 358 16.80 -7.44 -22.82
C GLY A 358 15.42 -7.28 -23.44
N ASP A 359 14.68 -8.38 -23.56
CA ASP A 359 13.26 -8.38 -23.95
C ASP A 359 12.39 -8.23 -22.71
N LEU A 360 11.78 -7.05 -22.54
CA LEU A 360 10.90 -6.76 -21.41
C LEU A 360 9.42 -6.70 -21.83
N SER A 361 9.06 -7.24 -23.00
CA SER A 361 7.70 -7.21 -23.54
C SER A 361 6.66 -7.81 -22.59
N VAL A 362 7.04 -8.81 -21.80
CA VAL A 362 6.17 -9.53 -20.85
C VAL A 362 5.99 -8.84 -19.50
N PHE A 363 6.81 -7.84 -19.16
CA PHE A 363 6.77 -7.22 -17.83
C PHE A 363 5.89 -5.97 -17.80
N PRO A 364 4.91 -5.86 -16.91
CA PRO A 364 4.17 -4.62 -16.78
C PRO A 364 5.05 -3.49 -16.22
N ALA A 365 4.68 -2.24 -16.52
CA ALA A 365 5.36 -1.06 -15.99
C ALA A 365 4.38 0.06 -15.69
N PHE A 366 4.76 0.94 -14.77
CA PHE A 366 3.98 2.16 -14.51
C PHE A 366 4.12 3.15 -15.66
N ASP A 367 5.34 3.35 -16.15
CA ASP A 367 5.64 4.21 -17.29
C ASP A 367 6.38 3.42 -18.38
N ARG A 368 5.93 3.55 -19.63
CA ARG A 368 6.58 2.98 -20.81
C ARG A 368 6.91 4.09 -21.80
N TYR A 369 8.11 4.03 -22.37
CA TYR A 369 8.57 4.99 -23.37
C TYR A 369 9.06 4.23 -24.60
N ASP A 370 8.45 4.51 -25.76
CA ASP A 370 9.01 4.10 -27.05
C ASP A 370 10.27 4.92 -27.31
N THR A 371 11.41 4.24 -27.34
CA THR A 371 12.72 4.86 -27.56
C THR A 371 13.42 4.33 -28.82
N ASN A 372 12.65 3.90 -29.83
CA ASN A 372 13.15 3.38 -31.12
C ASN A 372 14.13 4.33 -31.83
N ASP A 373 13.92 5.64 -31.75
CA ASP A 373 14.79 6.65 -32.39
C ASP A 373 15.95 7.12 -31.49
N TYR A 374 16.10 6.52 -30.31
CA TYR A 374 17.05 6.98 -29.31
C TYR A 374 18.28 6.09 -29.25
N VAL A 375 19.42 6.72 -28.99
CA VAL A 375 20.71 6.07 -28.79
C VAL A 375 21.16 6.27 -27.35
N TYR A 376 21.48 5.16 -26.68
CA TYR A 376 22.04 5.14 -25.34
C TYR A 376 23.36 5.91 -25.28
N GLN A 377 23.52 6.70 -24.22
CA GLN A 377 24.74 7.43 -23.93
C GLN A 377 25.07 7.38 -22.44
N ALA A 378 26.33 7.04 -22.13
CA ALA A 378 26.87 7.16 -20.78
C ALA A 378 26.88 8.63 -20.32
N GLY A 379 26.43 8.89 -19.10
CA GLY A 379 26.50 10.23 -18.52
C GLY A 379 27.94 10.62 -18.15
N LYS A 380 28.30 11.88 -18.38
CA LYS A 380 29.58 12.45 -17.96
C LYS A 380 29.53 12.87 -16.49
N VAL A 381 30.68 12.81 -15.84
CA VAL A 381 30.89 13.40 -14.52
C VAL A 381 31.23 14.88 -14.66
N TYR A 382 30.61 15.72 -13.83
CA TYR A 382 31.01 17.12 -13.64
C TYR A 382 31.87 17.21 -12.37
N GLU A 383 33.13 17.63 -12.50
CA GLU A 383 34.02 17.83 -11.36
C GLU A 383 33.71 19.17 -10.68
N LEU A 384 33.33 19.11 -9.40
CA LEU A 384 33.06 20.32 -8.62
C LEU A 384 34.37 21.08 -8.35
N PRO A 385 34.33 22.42 -8.30
CA PRO A 385 35.51 23.21 -7.97
C PRO A 385 36.07 22.81 -6.60
N ALA A 386 37.39 22.60 -6.50
CA ALA A 386 38.05 22.29 -5.23
C ALA A 386 38.20 23.52 -4.32
N THR A 387 38.17 24.73 -4.90
CA THR A 387 38.29 26.03 -4.23
C THR A 387 37.44 27.08 -4.95
N GLY A 388 37.07 28.15 -4.27
CA GLY A 388 36.28 29.25 -4.84
C GLY A 388 34.82 29.20 -4.39
N ASP A 389 33.93 29.80 -5.18
CA ASP A 389 32.50 29.80 -4.87
C ASP A 389 31.86 28.45 -5.22
N ALA A 390 30.91 28.02 -4.38
CA ALA A 390 30.10 26.83 -4.64
C ALA A 390 29.27 27.02 -5.91
N LEU A 391 29.14 25.95 -6.72
CA LEU A 391 28.28 25.95 -7.90
C LEU A 391 26.83 26.11 -7.48
N ALA A 392 26.20 27.21 -7.88
CA ALA A 392 24.75 27.31 -7.84
C ALA A 392 24.16 26.40 -8.92
N LEU A 393 23.29 25.48 -8.51
CA LEU A 393 22.64 24.54 -9.42
C LEU A 393 21.13 24.78 -9.35
N SER A 394 20.67 25.82 -10.04
CA SER A 394 19.25 26.03 -10.30
C SER A 394 18.69 24.95 -11.22
N HIS A 395 17.35 24.87 -11.28
CA HIS A 395 16.68 23.95 -12.20
C HIS A 395 17.12 24.16 -13.66
N HIS A 396 17.20 25.40 -14.13
CA HIS A 396 17.58 25.70 -15.52
C HIS A 396 19.04 25.34 -15.80
N GLU A 397 19.97 25.75 -14.93
CA GLU A 397 21.40 25.41 -15.05
C GLU A 397 21.61 23.90 -15.07
N TYR A 398 20.84 23.15 -14.28
CA TYR A 398 20.97 21.70 -14.28
C TYR A 398 20.48 21.06 -15.58
N LEU A 399 19.35 21.53 -16.14
CA LEU A 399 18.88 21.06 -17.45
C LEU A 399 19.92 21.34 -18.54
N ASP A 400 20.61 22.47 -18.50
CA ASP A 400 21.67 22.81 -19.47
C ASP A 400 22.89 21.89 -19.31
N LEU A 401 23.28 21.56 -18.07
CA LEU A 401 24.34 20.58 -17.82
C LEU A 401 23.96 19.18 -18.33
N LEU A 402 22.71 18.76 -18.14
CA LEU A 402 22.20 17.48 -18.65
C LEU A 402 22.26 17.43 -20.18
N LYS A 403 21.85 18.51 -20.86
CA LYS A 403 21.96 18.64 -22.33
C LYS A 403 23.40 18.57 -22.84
N GLN A 404 24.37 19.05 -22.05
CA GLN A 404 25.82 18.94 -22.34
C GLN A 404 26.39 17.54 -22.04
N GLY A 405 25.59 16.69 -21.40
CA GLY A 405 25.90 15.30 -21.11
C GLY A 405 26.27 15.01 -19.66
N TYR A 406 26.24 16.00 -18.76
CA TYR A 406 26.63 15.83 -17.36
C TYR A 406 25.45 15.35 -16.52
N THR A 407 25.53 14.12 -16.00
CA THR A 407 24.44 13.51 -15.21
C THR A 407 24.69 13.48 -13.72
N HIS A 408 25.96 13.53 -13.32
CA HIS A 408 26.38 13.37 -11.93
C HIS A 408 27.62 14.21 -11.64
N PHE A 409 27.84 14.47 -10.36
CA PHE A 409 28.92 15.32 -9.86
C PHE A 409 29.94 14.49 -9.08
N SER A 410 31.20 14.94 -9.08
CA SER A 410 32.24 14.43 -8.19
C SER A 410 32.92 15.56 -7.42
N GLY A 411 33.46 15.27 -6.24
CA GLY A 411 34.12 16.25 -5.37
C GLY A 411 33.37 16.51 -4.07
N ASP A 412 33.65 17.64 -3.42
CA ASP A 412 33.02 18.02 -2.16
C ASP A 412 31.58 18.47 -2.38
N LYS A 413 30.62 17.79 -1.74
CA LYS A 413 29.19 18.14 -1.82
C LYS A 413 28.90 19.54 -1.29
N ALA A 414 29.73 20.07 -0.38
CA ALA A 414 29.60 21.45 0.11
C ALA A 414 29.79 22.51 -1.00
N MET A 415 30.46 22.14 -2.10
CA MET A 415 30.66 22.99 -3.27
C MET A 415 29.47 23.02 -4.24
N LEU A 416 28.32 22.50 -3.82
CA LEU A 416 27.10 22.46 -4.63
C LEU A 416 25.91 23.03 -3.85
N ASN A 417 25.37 24.14 -4.34
CA ASN A 417 24.15 24.76 -3.83
C ASN A 417 22.95 24.35 -4.70
N VAL A 418 22.26 23.27 -4.29
CA VAL A 418 21.19 22.65 -5.07
C VAL A 418 19.86 23.42 -4.90
N ARG A 419 19.34 23.93 -6.02
CA ARG A 419 18.06 24.66 -6.09
C ARG A 419 17.16 24.08 -7.18
N THR A 420 16.92 22.77 -7.10
CA THR A 420 16.07 22.01 -8.02
C THR A 420 15.39 20.85 -7.28
N HIS A 421 14.28 20.36 -7.83
CA HIS A 421 13.60 19.16 -7.33
C HIS A 421 14.07 17.87 -8.01
N LEU A 422 14.88 17.98 -9.06
CA LEU A 422 15.42 16.83 -9.78
C LEU A 422 16.43 16.07 -8.89
N PRO A 423 16.59 14.74 -9.11
CA PRO A 423 17.66 13.97 -8.51
C PRO A 423 19.03 14.59 -8.76
N VAL A 424 19.84 14.78 -7.72
CA VAL A 424 21.21 15.29 -7.84
C VAL A 424 22.17 14.26 -7.23
N LEU A 425 22.94 13.63 -8.10
CA LEU A 425 23.86 12.56 -7.78
C LEU A 425 25.27 13.12 -7.58
N VAL A 426 25.84 12.94 -6.38
CA VAL A 426 27.21 13.40 -6.03
C VAL A 426 28.00 12.21 -5.51
N ASN A 427 29.16 11.92 -6.10
CA ASN A 427 30.02 10.78 -5.80
C ASN A 427 29.26 9.43 -5.82
N SER A 428 28.26 9.32 -6.70
CA SER A 428 27.45 8.11 -6.84
C SER A 428 28.27 6.97 -7.41
N ARG A 429 28.03 5.77 -6.88
CA ARG A 429 28.68 4.54 -7.33
C ARG A 429 27.86 3.84 -8.41
N ASP A 430 28.51 2.91 -9.11
CA ASP A 430 27.87 2.01 -10.07
C ASP A 430 27.08 2.74 -11.17
N ILE A 431 27.58 3.90 -11.60
CA ILE A 431 27.04 4.64 -12.74
C ILE A 431 27.32 3.84 -14.03
N PRO A 432 26.31 3.65 -14.90
CA PRO A 432 26.47 2.96 -16.17
C PRO A 432 27.56 3.55 -17.07
N GLY A 433 28.34 2.67 -17.69
CA GLY A 433 29.35 3.03 -18.69
C GLY A 433 28.76 3.06 -20.10
N SER A 434 29.54 2.62 -21.10
CA SER A 434 29.15 2.59 -22.52
C SER A 434 27.94 1.71 -22.84
N ARG A 435 27.54 0.85 -21.91
CA ARG A 435 26.33 0.04 -22.00
C ARG A 435 25.62 -0.02 -20.64
N PRO A 436 24.28 -0.10 -20.63
CA PRO A 436 23.54 -0.35 -19.40
C PRO A 436 23.79 -1.78 -18.90
N GLN A 437 23.88 -1.95 -17.58
CA GLN A 437 23.95 -3.26 -16.93
C GLN A 437 22.96 -3.33 -15.77
N GLN A 438 22.47 -4.53 -15.49
CA GLN A 438 21.64 -4.76 -14.31
C GLN A 438 22.39 -4.37 -13.02
N ARG A 439 21.63 -3.93 -12.01
CA ARG A 439 22.09 -3.48 -10.69
C ARG A 439 22.88 -2.18 -10.68
N GLN A 440 23.25 -1.62 -11.83
CA GLN A 440 23.80 -0.28 -11.91
C GLN A 440 22.75 0.76 -11.56
N ASN A 441 23.22 1.92 -11.08
CA ASN A 441 22.37 3.08 -10.88
C ASN A 441 21.70 3.45 -12.21
N ALA A 442 20.40 3.72 -12.21
CA ALA A 442 19.68 4.14 -13.40
C ALA A 442 19.96 5.63 -13.68
N THR A 443 21.23 5.94 -14.02
CA THR A 443 21.69 7.28 -14.37
C THR A 443 22.44 7.27 -15.70
N PHE A 444 21.78 7.71 -16.77
CA PHE A 444 22.31 7.71 -18.14
C PHE A 444 21.50 8.67 -19.01
N LEU A 445 21.89 8.81 -20.27
CA LEU A 445 21.25 9.71 -21.23
C LEU A 445 20.77 8.91 -22.44
N LEU A 446 19.73 9.43 -23.09
CA LEU A 446 19.35 8.99 -24.42
C LEU A 446 19.38 10.17 -25.38
N SER A 447 20.06 9.99 -26.51
CA SER A 447 20.17 11.00 -27.56
C SER A 447 19.23 10.69 -28.73
N LYS A 448 18.66 11.73 -29.33
CA LYS A 448 17.85 11.64 -30.55
C LYS A 448 18.40 12.65 -31.54
N GLN A 449 18.64 12.22 -32.79
CA GLN A 449 19.22 13.08 -33.84
C GLN A 449 20.56 13.75 -33.46
N GLY A 450 21.35 13.11 -32.60
CA GLY A 450 22.67 13.62 -32.16
C GLY A 450 22.62 14.58 -30.97
N GLU A 451 21.43 14.92 -30.47
CA GLU A 451 21.26 15.76 -29.28
C GLU A 451 20.72 14.95 -28.10
N VAL A 452 21.08 15.32 -26.88
CA VAL A 452 20.55 14.68 -25.66
C VAL A 452 19.07 15.08 -25.50
N ALA A 453 18.17 14.11 -25.66
CA ALA A 453 16.73 14.33 -25.62
C ALA A 453 16.09 13.82 -24.32
N LEU A 454 16.65 12.77 -23.71
CA LEU A 454 16.24 12.27 -22.40
C LEU A 454 17.42 12.18 -21.45
N ALA A 455 17.18 12.52 -20.19
CA ALA A 455 18.03 12.12 -19.08
C ALA A 455 17.28 11.16 -18.16
N VAL A 456 17.93 10.08 -17.76
CA VAL A 456 17.48 9.23 -16.66
C VAL A 456 18.41 9.51 -15.50
N LEU A 457 17.87 9.98 -14.37
CA LEU A 457 18.64 10.29 -13.16
C LEU A 457 18.07 9.52 -11.98
N ALA A 458 18.85 8.60 -11.41
CA ALA A 458 18.38 7.69 -10.36
C ALA A 458 16.99 7.06 -10.67
N GLY A 459 16.76 6.72 -11.95
CA GLY A 459 15.52 6.14 -12.44
C GLY A 459 14.36 7.12 -12.65
N VAL A 460 14.56 8.42 -12.49
CA VAL A 460 13.62 9.47 -12.91
C VAL A 460 13.91 9.84 -14.36
N VAL A 461 12.91 9.74 -15.23
CA VAL A 461 13.00 10.14 -16.64
C VAL A 461 12.67 11.63 -16.77
N ILE A 462 13.54 12.36 -17.47
CA ILE A 462 13.46 13.80 -17.69
C ILE A 462 13.51 14.04 -19.20
N GLN A 463 12.46 14.67 -19.73
CA GLN A 463 12.40 15.15 -21.11
C GLN A 463 13.18 16.47 -21.21
N LEU A 464 14.12 16.55 -22.15
CA LEU A 464 14.96 17.73 -22.39
C LEU A 464 14.62 18.45 -23.70
N GLN A 465 13.77 17.83 -24.53
CA GLN A 465 13.23 18.34 -25.79
C GLN A 465 11.71 18.17 -25.83
#